data_AF-A0A239BCZ3-F1
#
_entry.id   AF-A0A239BCZ3-F1
#
_cell.length_a   1.000
_cell.length_b   1.000
_cell.length_c   1.000
_cell.angle_alpha   90.00
_cell.angle_beta   90.00
_cell.angle_gamma   90.00
#
_symmetry.space_group_name_H-M   'P 1'
#
loop_
_entity.id
_entity.type
_entity.pdbx_description
1 polymer ?
#
loop_
_entity_poly.entity_id
_entity_poly.type
_entity_poly.pdbx_seq_one_letter_code
_entity_poly.pdbx_strand_id
1 'polypeptide(L)'
;MKKILLIILAILIFAMMFTACSNKNSLSTVGEIEGDPQEVPLEVDEEGELEIEDIPKEIDLQALRPNEAGEIMVLMYHHIREPEAEWSRTPDNFRRDLQELYENGYRPISLVDYATGSINTEVGYTPVVLTLDDGNQNNFNMIQNNQGDWDIDPDSAVGILVDFHEKHPDFPLEATFFINGGTPFGQAEWVEYKLNYIVEKGMDIGNHTYTHINFTNTTAEKIQEELGRLNNFVKQYLPEYEVNTLALPFGSKPKDTSLAPFLVEGEYEGEKYQHIAILEVGWDPYKSPFDKAFDPSRIRRVRASETKVDGVGIYDWMKALDQGGRLRYISDGDANTVTVPEKYRDKLLEEIEDKNIRNYTLD
;
A
#
# COMPACT_ATOMS: atom_id res chain seq x y z
N MET A 1 34.20 67.73 -2.43
CA MET A 1 33.81 69.16 -2.38
C MET A 1 32.35 69.26 -1.96
N LYS A 2 31.98 70.20 -1.08
CA LYS A 2 30.61 70.73 -0.78
C LYS A 2 29.49 69.69 -0.51
N LYS A 3 29.03 69.47 0.74
CA LYS A 3 28.23 70.33 1.68
C LYS A 3 26.75 69.88 1.66
N ILE A 4 26.21 69.19 2.69
CA ILE A 4 25.76 69.64 4.03
C ILE A 4 24.32 70.21 4.06
N LEU A 5 23.42 69.53 4.79
CA LEU A 5 22.46 70.06 5.79
C LEU A 5 21.85 68.82 6.54
N LEU A 6 22.06 68.58 7.85
CA LEU A 6 21.48 69.21 9.07
C LEU A 6 19.94 68.97 9.16
N ILE A 7 19.33 68.56 10.29
CA ILE A 7 19.57 68.88 11.71
C ILE A 7 19.31 67.68 12.66
N ILE A 8 20.01 67.68 13.82
CA ILE A 8 19.86 66.78 14.98
C ILE A 8 18.89 67.38 16.02
N LEU A 9 18.11 66.55 16.74
CA LEU A 9 17.69 66.89 18.11
C LEU A 9 18.12 65.75 19.07
N ALA A 10 18.53 66.12 20.28
CA ALA A 10 19.42 65.31 21.09
C ALA A 10 18.94 65.15 22.54
N ILE A 11 19.21 63.96 23.10
CA ILE A 11 19.65 63.68 24.48
C ILE A 11 18.68 64.04 25.64
N LEU A 12 18.40 63.04 26.49
CA LEU A 12 18.80 62.98 27.92
C LEU A 12 18.55 61.54 28.45
N ILE A 13 19.58 60.79 28.91
CA ILE A 13 20.05 60.67 30.32
C ILE A 13 19.09 59.79 31.16
N PHE A 14 19.49 58.73 31.90
CA PHE A 14 20.77 58.39 32.55
C PHE A 14 20.93 56.86 32.84
N ALA A 15 22.19 56.38 32.88
CA ALA A 15 22.83 55.33 33.73
C ALA A 15 22.06 54.07 34.25
N MET A 16 22.69 52.92 34.56
CA MET A 16 24.05 52.67 35.07
C MET A 16 24.64 51.31 34.63
N MET A 17 25.97 51.32 34.40
CA MET A 17 26.99 50.35 34.86
C MET A 17 26.90 48.84 34.57
N PHE A 18 27.99 48.10 34.34
CA PHE A 18 29.39 48.29 33.91
C PHE A 18 30.03 46.89 34.12
N THR A 19 30.60 46.25 33.09
CA THR A 19 31.78 45.31 33.13
C THR A 19 31.80 44.06 34.06
N ALA A 20 32.53 42.97 33.78
CA ALA A 20 33.22 42.45 32.58
C ALA A 20 33.83 41.05 32.90
N CYS A 21 34.28 40.32 31.85
CA CYS A 21 35.29 39.23 31.89
C CYS A 21 34.92 37.90 32.62
N SER A 22 35.53 36.73 32.35
CA SER A 22 36.21 36.19 31.15
C SER A 22 36.50 34.68 31.32
N ASN A 23 36.55 33.93 30.21
CA ASN A 23 37.24 32.63 29.99
C ASN A 23 36.88 31.31 30.72
N LYS A 24 36.45 30.34 29.90
CA LYS A 24 36.98 28.95 29.73
C LYS A 24 37.69 28.25 30.91
N ASN A 25 37.18 27.08 31.33
CA ASN A 25 37.61 25.76 30.78
C ASN A 25 36.75 24.60 31.33
N SER A 26 36.88 23.41 30.72
CA SER A 26 36.10 22.19 31.00
C SER A 26 36.74 21.25 32.04
N LEU A 27 35.93 20.59 32.89
CA LEU A 27 35.91 19.13 33.01
C LEU A 27 34.67 18.57 33.76
N SER A 28 34.03 17.59 33.14
CA SER A 28 33.25 16.44 33.67
C SER A 28 32.46 16.44 35.01
N THR A 29 31.23 15.89 34.87
CA THR A 29 30.49 14.93 35.74
C THR A 29 29.58 15.40 36.89
N VAL A 30 28.28 15.09 36.67
CA VAL A 30 27.19 14.69 37.59
C VAL A 30 26.64 15.74 38.57
N GLY A 31 25.34 16.00 38.43
CA GLY A 31 24.48 16.74 39.35
C GLY A 31 23.14 17.01 38.67
N GLU A 32 22.05 16.41 39.18
CA GLU A 32 20.69 16.54 38.64
C GLU A 32 20.16 17.98 38.75
N ILE A 33 19.32 18.40 37.80
CA ILE A 33 18.11 19.18 38.09
C ILE A 33 16.97 18.63 37.24
N GLU A 34 15.83 18.41 37.87
CA GLU A 34 14.62 17.77 37.36
C GLU A 34 13.93 18.55 36.23
N GLY A 35 13.22 17.82 35.36
CA GLY A 35 12.41 18.34 34.28
C GLY A 35 11.43 17.26 33.80
N ASP A 36 10.33 17.14 34.52
CA ASP A 36 9.33 16.07 34.43
C ASP A 36 8.62 16.02 33.06
N PRO A 37 8.62 14.88 32.33
CA PRO A 37 7.72 14.67 31.19
C PRO A 37 6.34 14.27 31.70
N GLN A 38 5.28 14.93 31.20
CA GLN A 38 3.91 14.61 31.61
C GLN A 38 3.51 13.18 31.19
N GLU A 39 3.57 12.25 32.13
CA GLU A 39 2.93 10.94 32.01
C GLU A 39 1.40 11.13 32.05
N VAL A 40 0.69 10.50 31.10
CA VAL A 40 -0.76 10.39 31.14
C VAL A 40 -1.11 9.27 32.13
N PRO A 41 -1.99 9.46 33.12
CA PRO A 41 -2.29 8.41 34.09
C PRO A 41 -3.00 7.23 33.42
N LEU A 42 -2.37 6.05 33.46
CA LEU A 42 -3.05 4.78 33.29
C LEU A 42 -3.71 4.43 34.64
N GLU A 43 -5.03 4.60 34.74
CA GLU A 43 -5.78 3.97 35.83
C GLU A 43 -5.96 2.48 35.50
N VAL A 44 -5.52 1.62 36.41
CA VAL A 44 -5.65 0.17 36.32
C VAL A 44 -6.63 -0.23 37.41
N ASP A 45 -7.72 -0.90 37.04
CA ASP A 45 -8.64 -1.47 38.03
C ASP A 45 -8.04 -2.70 38.74
N GLU A 46 -8.61 -3.11 39.87
CA GLU A 46 -8.05 -4.22 40.66
C GLU A 46 -8.37 -5.62 40.08
N GLU A 47 -8.97 -5.75 38.89
CA GLU A 47 -9.29 -7.05 38.27
C GLU A 47 -8.59 -7.31 36.91
N GLY A 48 -7.89 -6.32 36.35
CA GLY A 48 -6.82 -6.57 35.37
C GLY A 48 -7.30 -6.96 33.96
N GLU A 49 -8.48 -6.48 33.56
CA GLU A 49 -8.87 -6.43 32.16
C GLU A 49 -8.31 -5.15 31.51
N LEU A 50 -7.87 -5.26 30.26
CA LEU A 50 -7.51 -4.10 29.45
C LEU A 50 -8.80 -3.45 28.97
N GLU A 51 -9.08 -2.20 29.36
CA GLU A 51 -10.12 -1.40 28.71
C GLU A 51 -9.76 -1.26 27.22
N ILE A 52 -10.55 -1.91 26.37
CA ILE A 52 -10.54 -1.70 24.93
C ILE A 52 -11.22 -0.35 24.72
N GLU A 53 -10.50 0.66 24.23
CA GLU A 53 -11.07 1.99 23.98
C GLU A 53 -12.34 1.89 23.12
N ASP A 54 -13.42 2.55 23.58
CA ASP A 54 -14.77 2.46 23.01
C ASP A 54 -14.80 2.70 21.50
N ILE A 55 -15.47 1.79 20.79
CA ILE A 55 -15.77 1.89 19.35
C ILE A 55 -16.48 3.22 19.07
N PRO A 56 -16.14 3.96 17.99
CA PRO A 56 -16.74 5.26 17.71
C PRO A 56 -18.26 5.23 17.61
N LYS A 57 -18.89 6.26 18.22
CA LYS A 57 -20.29 6.69 18.08
C LYS A 57 -21.07 6.08 16.91
N GLU A 58 -22.21 5.46 17.25
CA GLU A 58 -23.36 5.13 16.40
C GLU A 58 -23.34 5.85 15.03
N ILE A 59 -22.83 5.16 14.01
CA ILE A 59 -22.67 5.70 12.66
C ILE A 59 -24.03 5.81 11.95
N ASP A 60 -24.24 6.90 11.19
CA ASP A 60 -25.46 7.08 10.40
C ASP A 60 -25.43 6.19 9.15
N LEU A 61 -25.96 4.97 9.29
CA LEU A 61 -26.05 3.98 8.22
C LEU A 61 -26.90 4.45 7.02
N GLN A 62 -27.87 5.36 7.21
CA GLN A 62 -28.70 5.87 6.10
C GLN A 62 -27.96 6.89 5.25
N ALA A 63 -27.12 7.72 5.89
CA ALA A 63 -26.27 8.71 5.23
C ALA A 63 -25.02 8.09 4.59
N LEU A 64 -24.26 7.30 5.36
CA LEU A 64 -22.98 6.71 4.93
C LEU A 64 -23.16 5.53 3.98
N ARG A 65 -24.25 4.76 4.17
CA ARG A 65 -24.60 3.58 3.37
C ARG A 65 -23.46 2.56 3.22
N PRO A 66 -22.76 2.18 4.31
CA PRO A 66 -21.70 1.18 4.26
C PRO A 66 -22.21 -0.13 3.66
N ASN A 67 -21.37 -0.78 2.88
CA ASN A 67 -21.70 -1.97 2.13
C ASN A 67 -20.43 -2.78 1.86
N GLU A 68 -20.09 -3.64 2.80
CA GLU A 68 -18.87 -4.45 2.73
C GLU A 68 -19.04 -5.74 1.91
N ALA A 69 -20.23 -5.99 1.34
CA ALA A 69 -20.46 -6.96 0.26
C ALA A 69 -20.10 -6.42 -1.14
N GLY A 70 -19.54 -5.20 -1.20
CA GLY A 70 -19.16 -4.54 -2.45
C GLY A 70 -17.85 -5.05 -3.05
N GLU A 71 -17.52 -4.51 -4.21
CA GLU A 71 -16.44 -4.94 -5.07
C GLU A 71 -15.28 -3.94 -4.95
N ILE A 72 -14.07 -4.47 -4.97
CA ILE A 72 -12.81 -3.78 -4.69
C ILE A 72 -11.97 -3.77 -5.97
N MET A 73 -11.37 -2.62 -6.29
CA MET A 73 -10.43 -2.53 -7.40
C MET A 73 -9.06 -3.05 -6.96
N VAL A 74 -8.53 -4.02 -7.71
CA VAL A 74 -7.12 -4.41 -7.65
C VAL A 74 -6.45 -3.89 -8.91
N LEU A 75 -5.72 -2.79 -8.78
CA LEU A 75 -5.15 -2.04 -9.89
C LEU A 75 -3.81 -2.64 -10.31
N MET A 76 -3.67 -2.91 -11.62
CA MET A 76 -2.49 -3.50 -12.24
C MET A 76 -1.77 -2.47 -13.12
N TYR A 77 -0.57 -2.09 -12.69
CA TYR A 77 0.43 -1.36 -13.48
C TYR A 77 1.56 -2.31 -13.90
N HIS A 78 2.38 -1.89 -14.87
CA HIS A 78 3.64 -2.55 -15.22
C HIS A 78 4.75 -1.49 -15.19
N HIS A 79 4.98 -0.77 -16.30
CA HIS A 79 5.90 0.37 -16.30
C HIS A 79 5.23 1.68 -15.86
N ILE A 80 5.95 2.48 -15.08
CA ILE A 80 5.69 3.93 -14.90
C ILE A 80 6.74 4.70 -15.72
N ARG A 81 6.44 5.05 -16.98
CA ARG A 81 7.39 5.75 -17.89
C ARG A 81 6.68 6.45 -19.04
N GLU A 82 7.42 7.31 -19.72
CA GLU A 82 7.06 7.77 -21.06
C GLU A 82 7.52 6.81 -22.18
N PRO A 83 6.80 6.78 -23.33
CA PRO A 83 5.47 7.35 -23.55
C PRO A 83 4.37 6.45 -22.96
N GLU A 84 3.15 6.99 -22.82
CA GLU A 84 1.96 6.18 -22.50
C GLU A 84 1.78 5.05 -23.55
N ALA A 85 1.55 3.83 -23.07
CA ALA A 85 1.34 2.65 -23.90
C ALA A 85 0.47 1.62 -23.18
N GLU A 86 0.14 0.53 -23.87
CA GLU A 86 -0.73 -0.55 -23.39
C GLU A 86 -0.32 -1.17 -22.03
N TRP A 87 0.99 -1.11 -21.72
CA TRP A 87 1.61 -1.58 -20.47
C TRP A 87 2.56 -0.51 -19.89
N SER A 88 2.28 0.78 -20.14
CA SER A 88 3.09 1.88 -19.61
C SER A 88 2.22 3.08 -19.30
N ARG A 89 2.16 3.45 -18.02
CA ARG A 89 1.53 4.69 -17.54
C ARG A 89 2.60 5.76 -17.43
N THR A 90 2.37 6.99 -17.90
CA THR A 90 3.36 8.06 -17.64
C THR A 90 3.41 8.45 -16.16
N PRO A 91 4.54 8.98 -15.65
CA PRO A 91 4.65 9.49 -14.28
C PRO A 91 3.50 10.46 -13.90
N ASP A 92 3.22 11.43 -14.76
CA ASP A 92 2.13 12.39 -14.56
C ASP A 92 0.72 11.75 -14.58
N ASN A 93 0.53 10.74 -15.43
CA ASN A 93 -0.73 10.00 -15.46
C ASN A 93 -0.90 9.13 -14.20
N PHE A 94 0.18 8.54 -13.67
CA PHE A 94 0.16 7.78 -12.42
C PHE A 94 -0.11 8.69 -11.21
N ARG A 95 0.51 9.88 -11.15
CA ARG A 95 0.16 10.93 -10.17
C ARG A 95 -1.32 11.30 -10.23
N ARG A 96 -1.89 11.46 -11.44
CA ARG A 96 -3.33 11.70 -11.59
C ARG A 96 -4.17 10.51 -11.14
N ASP A 97 -3.75 9.27 -11.39
CA ASP A 97 -4.47 8.09 -10.90
C ASP A 97 -4.57 8.07 -9.38
N LEU A 98 -3.47 8.38 -8.66
CA LEU A 98 -3.49 8.51 -7.20
C LEU A 98 -4.39 9.66 -6.73
N GLN A 99 -4.34 10.83 -7.41
CA GLN A 99 -5.21 11.96 -7.11
C GLN A 99 -6.70 11.62 -7.27
N GLU A 100 -7.07 11.00 -8.39
CA GLU A 100 -8.45 10.61 -8.69
C GLU A 100 -8.95 9.55 -7.70
N LEU A 101 -8.11 8.58 -7.31
CA LEU A 101 -8.44 7.64 -6.23
C LEU A 101 -8.70 8.37 -4.92
N TYR A 102 -7.78 9.24 -4.50
CA TYR A 102 -7.87 9.99 -3.25
C TYR A 102 -9.13 10.87 -3.18
N GLU A 103 -9.39 11.67 -4.22
CA GLU A 103 -10.53 12.59 -4.30
C GLU A 103 -11.89 11.88 -4.38
N ASN A 104 -11.96 10.72 -5.03
CA ASN A 104 -13.18 9.92 -5.12
C ASN A 104 -13.36 8.93 -3.96
N GLY A 105 -12.59 9.11 -2.86
CA GLY A 105 -12.76 8.37 -1.61
C GLY A 105 -12.25 6.93 -1.65
N TYR A 106 -11.25 6.63 -2.46
CA TYR A 106 -10.52 5.37 -2.41
C TYR A 106 -9.31 5.49 -1.46
N ARG A 107 -8.99 4.41 -0.75
CA ARG A 107 -7.85 4.32 0.17
C ARG A 107 -7.08 3.02 -0.05
N PRO A 108 -5.75 3.07 -0.27
CA PRO A 108 -4.94 1.88 -0.43
C PRO A 108 -5.02 0.96 0.78
N ILE A 109 -5.08 -0.35 0.54
CA ILE A 109 -4.84 -1.42 1.52
C ILE A 109 -3.86 -2.42 0.93
N SER A 110 -3.16 -3.16 1.80
CA SER A 110 -2.28 -4.23 1.34
C SER A 110 -3.07 -5.32 0.60
N LEU A 111 -2.41 -6.05 -0.29
CA LEU A 111 -3.03 -7.21 -0.94
C LEU A 111 -3.30 -8.34 0.08
N VAL A 112 -2.49 -8.43 1.13
CA VAL A 112 -2.66 -9.40 2.23
C VAL A 112 -3.97 -9.13 2.98
N ASP A 113 -4.24 -7.88 3.36
CA ASP A 113 -5.46 -7.49 4.06
C ASP A 113 -6.70 -7.68 3.19
N TYR A 114 -6.59 -7.38 1.89
CA TYR A 114 -7.67 -7.67 0.95
C TYR A 114 -7.95 -9.18 0.83
N ALA A 115 -6.91 -10.02 0.80
CA ALA A 115 -7.06 -11.47 0.65
C ALA A 115 -7.56 -12.18 1.91
N THR A 116 -7.19 -11.67 3.09
CA THR A 116 -7.58 -12.21 4.41
C THR A 116 -8.85 -11.59 4.98
N GLY A 117 -9.29 -10.43 4.46
CA GLY A 117 -10.41 -9.68 5.01
C GLY A 117 -10.04 -8.80 6.20
N SER A 118 -8.76 -8.57 6.48
CA SER A 118 -8.23 -7.68 7.53
C SER A 118 -8.37 -6.19 7.19
N ILE A 119 -9.48 -5.80 6.57
CA ILE A 119 -9.74 -4.44 6.10
C ILE A 119 -10.01 -3.51 7.29
N ASN A 120 -9.23 -2.44 7.38
CA ASN A 120 -9.29 -1.39 8.41
C ASN A 120 -9.58 0.01 7.82
N THR A 121 -10.08 0.06 6.58
CA THR A 121 -10.37 1.30 5.86
C THR A 121 -11.34 2.19 6.65
N GLU A 122 -11.03 3.48 6.76
CA GLU A 122 -11.89 4.44 7.47
C GLU A 122 -13.33 4.49 6.94
N VAL A 123 -14.28 4.82 7.82
CA VAL A 123 -15.71 4.85 7.54
C VAL A 123 -16.07 5.71 6.31
N GLY A 124 -16.89 5.15 5.43
CA GLY A 124 -17.34 5.82 4.20
C GLY A 124 -16.35 5.78 3.03
N TYR A 125 -15.10 5.37 3.24
CA TYR A 125 -14.13 5.18 2.17
C TYR A 125 -14.21 3.78 1.53
N THR A 126 -13.54 3.62 0.41
CA THR A 126 -13.47 2.37 -0.36
C THR A 126 -12.02 1.87 -0.44
N PRO A 127 -11.72 0.63 -0.03
CA PRO A 127 -10.41 0.04 -0.23
C PRO A 127 -10.07 -0.09 -1.72
N VAL A 128 -8.79 0.08 -2.06
CA VAL A 128 -8.20 -0.22 -3.37
C VAL A 128 -6.86 -0.91 -3.15
N VAL A 129 -6.48 -1.88 -3.98
CA VAL A 129 -5.17 -2.53 -3.92
C VAL A 129 -4.33 -2.05 -5.10
N LEU A 130 -3.07 -1.66 -4.86
CA LEU A 130 -2.13 -1.23 -5.90
C LEU A 130 -1.12 -2.35 -6.19
N THR A 131 -0.99 -2.77 -7.45
CA THR A 131 -0.04 -3.82 -7.87
C THR A 131 0.79 -3.38 -9.07
N LEU A 132 2.08 -3.70 -9.06
CA LEU A 132 3.03 -3.38 -10.14
C LEU A 132 3.81 -4.63 -10.55
N ASP A 133 3.68 -5.03 -11.81
CA ASP A 133 4.29 -6.26 -12.34
C ASP A 133 5.70 -6.04 -12.96
N ASP A 134 6.37 -7.16 -13.26
CA ASP A 134 7.74 -7.36 -13.76
C ASP A 134 8.90 -6.86 -12.89
N GLY A 135 8.68 -5.97 -11.91
CA GLY A 135 9.76 -5.34 -11.15
C GLY A 135 10.67 -4.48 -12.03
N ASN A 136 10.07 -3.67 -12.91
CA ASN A 136 10.80 -2.81 -13.85
C ASN A 136 11.63 -1.74 -13.13
N GLN A 137 12.75 -1.31 -13.73
CA GLN A 137 13.60 -0.23 -13.16
C GLN A 137 12.80 1.04 -12.83
N ASN A 138 11.82 1.40 -13.66
CA ASN A 138 10.98 2.58 -13.42
C ASN A 138 9.88 2.37 -12.35
N ASN A 139 9.74 1.18 -11.77
CA ASN A 139 8.97 1.02 -10.53
C ASN A 139 9.77 1.55 -9.33
N PHE A 140 11.07 1.31 -9.30
CA PHE A 140 11.97 1.85 -8.26
C PHE A 140 13.34 2.12 -8.88
N ASN A 141 13.63 3.39 -9.20
CA ASN A 141 14.90 3.78 -9.81
C ASN A 141 15.73 4.61 -8.82
N MET A 142 17.04 4.43 -8.82
CA MET A 142 17.99 5.27 -8.10
C MET A 142 18.74 6.15 -9.10
N ILE A 143 18.80 7.45 -8.84
CA ILE A 143 19.47 8.45 -9.68
C ILE A 143 20.49 9.24 -8.87
N GLN A 144 21.53 9.76 -9.52
CA GLN A 144 22.45 10.68 -8.87
C GLN A 144 21.97 12.12 -9.01
N ASN A 145 21.99 12.86 -7.91
CA ASN A 145 21.75 14.29 -7.92
C ASN A 145 23.00 15.09 -8.37
N ASN A 146 22.89 16.43 -8.40
CA ASN A 146 23.95 17.32 -8.86
C ASN A 146 25.20 17.31 -7.95
N GLN A 147 25.09 16.78 -6.74
CA GLN A 147 26.14 16.64 -5.74
C GLN A 147 26.86 15.30 -5.86
N GLY A 148 26.27 14.32 -6.56
CA GLY A 148 26.77 12.97 -6.76
C GLY A 148 26.23 11.94 -5.76
N ASP A 149 25.39 12.37 -4.81
CA ASP A 149 24.68 11.49 -3.90
C ASP A 149 23.52 10.79 -4.65
N TRP A 150 23.07 9.65 -4.13
CA TRP A 150 22.01 8.85 -4.74
C TRP A 150 20.67 9.08 -4.07
N ASP A 151 19.68 9.48 -4.87
CA ASP A 151 18.30 9.72 -4.47
C ASP A 151 17.36 8.73 -5.19
N ILE A 152 16.17 8.52 -4.61
CA ILE A 152 15.08 7.82 -5.30
C ILE A 152 14.57 8.72 -6.43
N ASP A 153 14.40 8.15 -7.62
CA ASP A 153 13.86 8.85 -8.78
C ASP A 153 12.41 9.30 -8.52
N PRO A 154 12.13 10.62 -8.51
CA PRO A 154 10.80 11.14 -8.21
C PRO A 154 9.76 10.81 -9.29
N ASP A 155 10.18 10.37 -10.49
CA ASP A 155 9.30 9.88 -11.56
C ASP A 155 9.15 8.34 -11.57
N SER A 156 9.83 7.62 -10.67
CA SER A 156 9.59 6.18 -10.46
C SER A 156 8.35 5.94 -9.59
N ALA A 157 7.75 4.74 -9.69
CA ALA A 157 6.53 4.42 -8.94
C ALA A 157 6.69 4.60 -7.42
N VAL A 158 7.79 4.10 -6.84
CA VAL A 158 8.11 4.28 -5.40
C VAL A 158 8.29 5.76 -5.06
N GLY A 159 9.01 6.53 -5.88
CA GLY A 159 9.17 7.97 -5.66
C GLY A 159 7.85 8.72 -5.63
N ILE A 160 6.93 8.38 -6.55
CA ILE A 160 5.59 8.98 -6.64
C ILE A 160 4.70 8.56 -5.47
N LEU A 161 4.69 7.27 -5.10
CA LEU A 161 3.88 6.75 -3.98
C LEU A 161 4.29 7.38 -2.65
N VAL A 162 5.59 7.48 -2.38
CA VAL A 162 6.14 8.10 -1.16
C VAL A 162 5.83 9.59 -1.12
N ASP A 163 6.08 10.34 -2.21
CA ASP A 163 5.77 11.77 -2.30
C ASP A 163 4.26 12.07 -2.16
N PHE A 164 3.39 11.19 -2.65
CA PHE A 164 1.95 11.31 -2.50
C PHE A 164 1.51 11.05 -1.05
N HIS A 165 1.99 9.96 -0.43
CA HIS A 165 1.71 9.66 0.99
C HIS A 165 2.21 10.75 1.95
N GLU A 166 3.40 11.30 1.73
CA GLU A 166 3.93 12.40 2.56
C GLU A 166 3.08 13.69 2.49
N LYS A 167 2.34 13.89 1.39
CA LYS A 167 1.39 15.01 1.21
C LYS A 167 -0.03 14.68 1.66
N HIS A 168 -0.38 13.39 1.66
CA HIS A 168 -1.68 12.84 2.01
C HIS A 168 -1.51 11.68 3.01
N PRO A 169 -1.20 11.96 4.30
CA PRO A 169 -0.94 10.89 5.27
C PRO A 169 -2.15 9.97 5.52
N ASP A 170 -3.36 10.43 5.20
CA ASP A 170 -4.61 9.66 5.21
C ASP A 170 -4.79 8.78 3.96
N PHE A 171 -3.81 8.73 3.06
CA PHE A 171 -3.72 7.79 1.95
C PHE A 171 -2.53 6.84 2.22
N PRO A 172 -2.77 5.62 2.74
CA PRO A 172 -1.71 4.69 3.12
C PRO A 172 -0.71 4.36 2.00
N LEU A 173 0.55 4.14 2.39
CA LEU A 173 1.65 3.77 1.49
C LEU A 173 1.62 2.27 1.15
N GLU A 174 0.54 1.82 0.50
CA GLU A 174 0.29 0.41 0.21
C GLU A 174 0.46 0.11 -1.28
N ALA A 175 1.37 -0.81 -1.61
CA ALA A 175 1.54 -1.36 -2.96
C ALA A 175 2.30 -2.69 -2.93
N THR A 176 1.92 -3.64 -3.80
CA THR A 176 2.66 -4.89 -4.01
C THR A 176 3.45 -4.85 -5.31
N PHE A 177 4.77 -5.03 -5.22
CA PHE A 177 5.67 -5.13 -6.37
C PHE A 177 5.94 -6.60 -6.71
N PHE A 178 5.36 -7.08 -7.80
CA PHE A 178 5.56 -8.42 -8.32
C PHE A 178 6.85 -8.47 -9.15
N ILE A 179 7.89 -9.11 -8.62
CA ILE A 179 9.22 -9.12 -9.23
C ILE A 179 9.54 -10.45 -9.92
N ASN A 180 10.49 -10.42 -10.86
CA ASN A 180 11.12 -11.61 -11.43
C ASN A 180 12.53 -11.83 -10.87
N GLY A 181 13.13 -12.99 -11.19
CA GLY A 181 14.51 -13.29 -10.84
C GLY A 181 15.52 -12.47 -11.66
N GLY A 182 16.79 -12.45 -11.21
CA GLY A 182 17.89 -11.78 -11.91
C GLY A 182 18.23 -10.43 -11.29
N THR A 183 17.75 -9.34 -11.87
CA THR A 183 18.03 -7.97 -11.38
C THR A 183 16.72 -7.19 -11.28
N PRO A 184 15.92 -7.43 -10.22
CA PRO A 184 14.70 -6.65 -9.99
C PRO A 184 15.07 -5.17 -9.90
N PHE A 185 14.21 -4.33 -10.47
CA PHE A 185 14.40 -2.90 -10.58
C PHE A 185 15.69 -2.46 -11.32
N GLY A 186 16.27 -3.34 -12.15
CA GLY A 186 17.26 -3.01 -13.20
C GLY A 186 18.64 -2.50 -12.76
N GLN A 187 18.91 -2.35 -11.47
CA GLN A 187 20.19 -1.85 -10.94
C GLN A 187 20.72 -2.82 -9.89
N ALA A 188 21.71 -3.63 -10.26
CA ALA A 188 22.19 -4.76 -9.46
C ALA A 188 22.80 -4.34 -8.12
N GLU A 189 23.48 -3.19 -8.11
CA GLU A 189 24.09 -2.57 -6.94
C GLU A 189 23.06 -2.02 -5.93
N TRP A 190 21.79 -1.91 -6.31
CA TRP A 190 20.70 -1.39 -5.48
C TRP A 190 19.66 -2.44 -5.08
N VAL A 191 19.78 -3.71 -5.50
CA VAL A 191 18.75 -4.75 -5.24
C VAL A 191 18.47 -4.91 -3.74
N GLU A 192 19.50 -5.08 -2.92
CA GLU A 192 19.37 -5.24 -1.46
C GLU A 192 18.68 -4.03 -0.81
N TYR A 193 19.13 -2.81 -1.15
CA TYR A 193 18.53 -1.57 -0.67
C TYR A 193 17.06 -1.44 -1.06
N LYS A 194 16.71 -1.72 -2.33
CA LYS A 194 15.34 -1.56 -2.83
C LYS A 194 14.37 -2.54 -2.20
N LEU A 195 14.78 -3.80 -2.01
CA LEU A 195 13.93 -4.81 -1.38
C LEU A 195 13.71 -4.49 0.11
N ASN A 196 14.76 -4.09 0.84
CA ASN A 196 14.61 -3.64 2.24
C ASN A 196 13.74 -2.38 2.33
N TYR A 197 13.97 -1.36 1.51
CA TYR A 197 13.20 -0.13 1.52
C TYR A 197 11.70 -0.35 1.27
N ILE A 198 11.32 -1.26 0.35
CA ILE A 198 9.91 -1.59 0.11
C ILE A 198 9.26 -2.10 1.40
N VAL A 199 9.85 -3.12 2.04
CA VAL A 199 9.29 -3.76 3.24
C VAL A 199 9.36 -2.82 4.47
N GLU A 200 10.46 -2.09 4.67
CA GLU A 200 10.61 -1.11 5.75
C GLU A 200 9.59 0.05 5.66
N LYS A 201 9.06 0.33 4.46
CA LYS A 201 8.02 1.34 4.23
C LYS A 201 6.59 0.80 4.33
N GLY A 202 6.40 -0.49 4.59
CA GLY A 202 5.08 -1.13 4.65
C GLY A 202 4.53 -1.58 3.29
N MET A 203 5.32 -1.52 2.21
CA MET A 203 4.94 -2.05 0.91
C MET A 203 5.40 -3.50 0.74
N ASP A 204 4.79 -4.23 -0.19
CA ASP A 204 4.97 -5.68 -0.37
C ASP A 204 5.83 -6.07 -1.57
N ILE A 205 6.45 -7.25 -1.47
CA ILE A 205 7.13 -7.94 -2.56
C ILE A 205 6.37 -9.22 -2.91
N GLY A 206 5.86 -9.30 -4.14
CA GLY A 206 5.12 -10.44 -4.65
C GLY A 206 5.93 -11.30 -5.63
N ASN A 207 5.52 -12.57 -5.78
CA ASN A 207 6.10 -13.51 -6.73
C ASN A 207 5.55 -13.26 -8.15
N HIS A 208 6.43 -12.98 -9.13
CA HIS A 208 6.06 -12.99 -10.56
C HIS A 208 6.72 -14.15 -11.35
N THR A 209 7.13 -15.21 -10.65
CA THR A 209 7.97 -16.33 -11.11
C THR A 209 9.41 -15.93 -11.43
N TYR A 210 10.36 -16.86 -11.29
CA TYR A 210 11.78 -16.55 -11.51
C TYR A 210 12.09 -16.15 -12.97
N THR A 211 11.48 -16.81 -13.97
CA THR A 211 11.78 -16.60 -15.41
C THR A 211 10.65 -15.96 -16.22
N HIS A 212 9.58 -15.46 -15.59
CA HIS A 212 8.37 -14.96 -16.25
C HIS A 212 7.73 -16.07 -17.14
N ILE A 213 7.52 -17.26 -16.56
CA ILE A 213 7.04 -18.44 -17.28
C ILE A 213 5.56 -18.34 -17.66
N ASN A 214 5.18 -18.87 -18.83
CA ASN A 214 3.77 -19.12 -19.15
C ASN A 214 3.34 -20.52 -18.65
N PHE A 215 2.43 -20.58 -17.69
CA PHE A 215 2.03 -21.83 -17.04
C PHE A 215 1.18 -22.77 -17.91
N THR A 216 0.69 -22.36 -19.08
CA THR A 216 -0.29 -23.14 -19.88
C THR A 216 0.13 -24.59 -20.13
N ASN A 217 1.41 -24.83 -20.46
CA ASN A 217 1.96 -26.15 -20.79
C ASN A 217 3.18 -26.48 -19.91
N THR A 218 3.02 -26.35 -18.59
CA THR A 218 4.05 -26.61 -17.57
C THR A 218 3.89 -28.00 -16.91
N THR A 219 4.75 -28.33 -15.94
CA THR A 219 4.61 -29.50 -15.04
C THR A 219 4.60 -29.06 -13.57
N ALA A 220 4.22 -29.95 -12.64
CA ALA A 220 4.22 -29.69 -11.21
C ALA A 220 5.62 -29.30 -10.67
N GLU A 221 6.66 -29.96 -11.16
CA GLU A 221 8.05 -29.70 -10.79
C GLU A 221 8.47 -28.31 -11.27
N LYS A 222 8.07 -27.92 -12.49
CA LYS A 222 8.43 -26.63 -13.05
C LYS A 222 7.66 -25.46 -12.42
N ILE A 223 6.42 -25.67 -11.98
CA ILE A 223 5.69 -24.69 -11.16
C ILE A 223 6.45 -24.43 -9.86
N GLN A 224 6.78 -25.49 -9.11
CA GLN A 224 7.48 -25.37 -7.83
C GLN A 224 8.89 -24.77 -7.99
N GLU A 225 9.63 -25.15 -9.04
CA GLU A 225 10.92 -24.52 -9.38
C GLU A 225 10.78 -23.02 -9.61
N GLU A 226 9.83 -22.58 -10.44
CA GLU A 226 9.70 -21.16 -10.82
C GLU A 226 9.22 -20.27 -9.67
N LEU A 227 8.36 -20.80 -8.80
CA LEU A 227 7.84 -20.09 -7.63
C LEU A 227 8.86 -20.08 -6.49
N GLY A 228 9.30 -21.27 -6.04
CA GLY A 228 10.21 -21.43 -4.92
C GLY A 228 11.59 -20.84 -5.17
N ARG A 229 12.11 -20.88 -6.40
CA ARG A 229 13.40 -20.24 -6.73
C ARG A 229 13.35 -18.72 -6.62
N LEU A 230 12.19 -18.09 -6.86
CA LEU A 230 12.04 -16.65 -6.65
C LEU A 230 11.93 -16.33 -5.15
N ASN A 231 11.17 -17.11 -4.37
CA ASN A 231 11.11 -16.95 -2.92
C ASN A 231 12.50 -17.11 -2.29
N ASN A 232 13.26 -18.14 -2.69
CA ASN A 232 14.64 -18.38 -2.26
C ASN A 232 15.62 -17.26 -2.70
N PHE A 233 15.30 -16.50 -3.75
CA PHE A 233 16.06 -15.31 -4.15
C PHE A 233 15.73 -14.10 -3.25
N VAL A 234 14.46 -13.85 -2.94
CA VAL A 234 14.07 -12.77 -2.01
C VAL A 234 14.62 -13.02 -0.60
N LYS A 235 14.56 -14.28 -0.13
CA LYS A 235 15.08 -14.73 1.17
C LYS A 235 16.58 -14.48 1.38
N GLN A 236 17.36 -14.30 0.30
CA GLN A 236 18.78 -13.92 0.40
C GLN A 236 19.00 -12.48 0.87
N TYR A 237 18.03 -11.59 0.63
CA TYR A 237 18.07 -10.18 1.04
C TYR A 237 17.15 -9.91 2.25
N LEU A 238 16.08 -10.69 2.39
CA LEU A 238 15.02 -10.53 3.39
C LEU A 238 14.70 -11.91 4.03
N PRO A 239 15.52 -12.39 4.97
CA PRO A 239 15.40 -13.76 5.49
C PRO A 239 14.10 -14.03 6.27
N GLU A 240 13.51 -12.99 6.85
CA GLU A 240 12.26 -13.05 7.65
C GLU A 240 11.00 -12.65 6.86
N TYR A 241 11.12 -12.22 5.58
CA TYR A 241 9.97 -11.82 4.77
C TYR A 241 9.40 -13.01 4.00
N GLU A 242 8.10 -13.26 4.16
CA GLU A 242 7.39 -14.33 3.45
C GLU A 242 6.73 -13.82 2.17
N VAL A 243 7.23 -14.25 1.01
CA VAL A 243 6.59 -13.96 -0.28
C VAL A 243 5.37 -14.86 -0.47
N ASN A 244 4.21 -14.37 -0.06
CA ASN A 244 2.94 -15.11 -0.01
C ASN A 244 1.88 -14.63 -1.03
N THR A 245 2.25 -13.79 -2.00
CA THR A 245 1.38 -13.34 -3.09
C THR A 245 1.97 -13.68 -4.47
N LEU A 246 1.13 -13.99 -5.46
CA LEU A 246 1.54 -14.44 -6.79
C LEU A 246 0.75 -13.77 -7.92
N ALA A 247 1.37 -12.87 -8.68
CA ALA A 247 0.80 -12.42 -9.96
C ALA A 247 1.18 -13.43 -11.05
N LEU A 248 0.19 -14.00 -11.74
CA LEU A 248 0.46 -14.98 -12.79
C LEU A 248 0.97 -14.29 -14.07
N PRO A 249 2.17 -14.62 -14.59
CA PRO A 249 2.65 -14.06 -15.84
C PRO A 249 1.68 -14.35 -16.99
N PHE A 250 1.37 -13.32 -17.78
CA PHE A 250 0.33 -13.34 -18.82
C PHE A 250 -1.09 -13.71 -18.34
N GLY A 251 -1.35 -13.75 -17.02
CA GLY A 251 -2.58 -14.32 -16.44
C GLY A 251 -2.72 -15.82 -16.69
N SER A 252 -1.62 -16.49 -17.05
CA SER A 252 -1.65 -17.88 -17.52
C SER A 252 -1.82 -18.87 -16.38
N LYS A 253 -2.68 -19.87 -16.59
CA LYS A 253 -2.91 -20.99 -15.66
C LYS A 253 -2.54 -22.31 -16.33
N PRO A 254 -2.14 -23.34 -15.56
CA PRO A 254 -1.98 -24.69 -16.07
C PRO A 254 -3.24 -25.17 -16.81
N LYS A 255 -3.05 -25.68 -18.03
CA LYS A 255 -4.15 -26.26 -18.82
C LYS A 255 -4.68 -27.55 -18.18
N ASP A 256 -3.81 -28.30 -17.51
CA ASP A 256 -4.18 -29.38 -16.62
C ASP A 256 -4.53 -28.78 -15.25
N THR A 257 -5.82 -28.74 -14.92
CA THR A 257 -6.31 -28.15 -13.67
C THR A 257 -5.89 -28.93 -12.42
N SER A 258 -5.40 -30.17 -12.56
CA SER A 258 -4.80 -30.90 -11.42
C SER A 258 -3.48 -30.30 -10.94
N LEU A 259 -2.86 -29.42 -11.73
CA LEU A 259 -1.65 -28.68 -11.36
C LEU A 259 -1.93 -27.36 -10.63
N ALA A 260 -3.18 -26.90 -10.60
CA ALA A 260 -3.53 -25.63 -9.94
C ALA A 260 -3.15 -25.54 -8.44
N PRO A 261 -3.23 -26.62 -7.62
CA PRO A 261 -2.77 -26.59 -6.24
C PRO A 261 -1.29 -26.20 -6.08
N PHE A 262 -0.42 -26.54 -7.04
CA PHE A 262 1.00 -26.14 -6.98
C PHE A 262 1.23 -24.64 -7.17
N LEU A 263 0.23 -23.88 -7.65
CA LEU A 263 0.29 -22.42 -7.62
C LEU A 263 0.00 -21.88 -6.21
N VAL A 264 -0.75 -22.62 -5.39
CA VAL A 264 -1.09 -22.24 -4.01
C VAL A 264 0.02 -22.66 -3.06
N GLU A 265 0.42 -23.92 -3.05
CA GLU A 265 1.43 -24.44 -2.11
C GLU A 265 2.40 -25.42 -2.77
N GLY A 266 3.62 -25.50 -2.23
CA GLY A 266 4.64 -26.41 -2.75
C GLY A 266 5.96 -26.32 -2.00
N GLU A 267 6.96 -27.06 -2.49
CA GLU A 267 8.31 -27.08 -1.91
C GLU A 267 9.38 -27.05 -3.02
N TYR A 268 10.44 -26.29 -2.82
CA TYR A 268 11.60 -26.23 -3.70
C TYR A 268 12.91 -26.16 -2.90
N GLU A 269 13.84 -27.07 -3.19
CA GLU A 269 15.13 -27.18 -2.49
C GLU A 269 15.02 -27.31 -0.95
N GLY A 270 13.88 -27.80 -0.44
CA GLY A 270 13.58 -27.96 0.99
C GLY A 270 12.89 -26.76 1.64
N GLU A 271 12.69 -25.68 0.89
CA GLU A 271 11.96 -24.48 1.31
C GLU A 271 10.53 -24.55 0.81
N LYS A 272 9.56 -24.32 1.69
CA LYS A 272 8.13 -24.33 1.36
C LYS A 272 7.65 -22.93 0.98
N TYR A 273 6.59 -22.88 0.18
CA TYR A 273 5.85 -21.65 -0.09
C TYR A 273 4.35 -21.90 0.03
N GLN A 274 3.62 -20.86 0.42
CA GLN A 274 2.17 -20.79 0.36
C GLN A 274 1.75 -19.41 -0.15
N HIS A 275 0.92 -19.35 -1.18
CA HIS A 275 0.36 -18.12 -1.72
C HIS A 275 -1.08 -17.94 -1.22
N ILE A 276 -1.30 -16.91 -0.40
CA ILE A 276 -2.63 -16.52 0.10
C ILE A 276 -3.42 -15.69 -0.90
N ALA A 277 -2.76 -15.15 -1.94
CA ALA A 277 -3.40 -14.43 -3.04
C ALA A 277 -2.72 -14.74 -4.39
N ILE A 278 -3.52 -15.09 -5.40
CA ILE A 278 -3.06 -15.37 -6.76
C ILE A 278 -3.87 -14.52 -7.74
N LEU A 279 -3.19 -13.72 -8.55
CA LEU A 279 -3.80 -12.68 -9.37
C LEU A 279 -3.80 -13.03 -10.86
N GLU A 280 -4.96 -12.83 -11.48
CA GLU A 280 -5.18 -12.89 -12.93
C GLU A 280 -4.86 -11.55 -13.60
N VAL A 281 -5.03 -11.46 -14.93
CA VAL A 281 -4.81 -10.23 -15.71
C VAL A 281 -6.14 -9.54 -16.04
N GLY A 282 -6.12 -8.21 -15.94
CA GLY A 282 -7.05 -7.23 -16.52
C GLY A 282 -8.44 -7.71 -16.98
N TRP A 283 -9.46 -7.51 -16.15
CA TRP A 283 -10.87 -7.54 -16.54
C TRP A 283 -11.69 -6.49 -15.78
N ASP A 284 -11.77 -6.55 -14.45
CA ASP A 284 -12.74 -5.80 -13.65
C ASP A 284 -12.46 -5.81 -12.13
N PRO A 285 -13.16 -4.98 -11.32
CA PRO A 285 -13.17 -5.09 -9.86
C PRO A 285 -13.52 -6.51 -9.41
N TYR A 286 -12.89 -6.95 -8.33
CA TYR A 286 -13.08 -8.28 -7.75
C TYR A 286 -13.94 -8.19 -6.48
N LYS A 287 -14.38 -9.34 -5.97
CA LYS A 287 -15.43 -9.39 -4.93
C LYS A 287 -14.89 -8.94 -3.57
N SER A 288 -15.76 -8.54 -2.66
CA SER A 288 -15.41 -8.46 -1.23
C SER A 288 -14.79 -9.79 -0.76
N PRO A 289 -13.78 -9.79 0.13
CA PRO A 289 -13.31 -11.02 0.76
C PRO A 289 -14.41 -11.76 1.53
N PHE A 290 -15.46 -11.05 1.92
CA PHE A 290 -16.60 -11.58 2.67
C PHE A 290 -17.69 -12.19 1.77
N ASP A 291 -17.62 -12.00 0.44
CA ASP A 291 -18.57 -12.60 -0.52
C ASP A 291 -18.30 -14.10 -0.67
N LYS A 292 -19.33 -14.93 -0.60
CA LYS A 292 -19.23 -16.41 -0.68
C LYS A 292 -18.66 -16.95 -2.00
N ALA A 293 -18.56 -16.12 -3.03
CA ALA A 293 -17.93 -16.44 -4.30
C ALA A 293 -16.54 -15.81 -4.44
N PHE A 294 -16.01 -15.14 -3.41
CA PHE A 294 -14.60 -14.80 -3.34
C PHE A 294 -13.76 -16.07 -3.42
N ASP A 295 -12.66 -15.97 -4.16
CA ASP A 295 -11.67 -17.04 -4.26
C ASP A 295 -10.33 -16.34 -4.42
N PRO A 296 -9.45 -16.40 -3.41
CA PRO A 296 -8.18 -15.70 -3.43
C PRO A 296 -7.18 -16.31 -4.44
N SER A 297 -7.41 -17.53 -4.93
CA SER A 297 -6.57 -18.19 -5.96
C SER A 297 -6.83 -17.70 -7.40
N ARG A 298 -7.70 -16.69 -7.57
CA ARG A 298 -8.08 -16.14 -8.88
C ARG A 298 -8.53 -14.67 -8.83
N ILE A 299 -7.86 -13.85 -8.02
CA ILE A 299 -8.17 -12.43 -7.89
C ILE A 299 -8.03 -11.74 -9.26
N ARG A 300 -9.15 -11.23 -9.81
CA ARG A 300 -9.13 -10.45 -11.06
C ARG A 300 -8.66 -9.03 -10.77
N ARG A 301 -7.99 -8.43 -11.75
CA ARG A 301 -7.42 -7.09 -11.65
C ARG A 301 -8.04 -6.16 -12.68
N VAL A 302 -8.02 -4.86 -12.40
CA VAL A 302 -8.29 -3.79 -13.38
C VAL A 302 -6.96 -3.35 -13.97
N ARG A 303 -6.88 -3.18 -15.30
CA ARG A 303 -5.68 -2.57 -15.91
C ARG A 303 -5.72 -1.08 -15.63
N ALA A 304 -4.73 -0.57 -14.91
CA ALA A 304 -4.71 0.82 -14.48
C ALA A 304 -4.13 1.74 -15.57
N SER A 305 -4.90 1.87 -16.65
CA SER A 305 -4.65 2.77 -17.78
C SER A 305 -5.96 3.00 -18.52
N GLU A 306 -5.96 4.03 -19.36
CA GLU A 306 -7.04 4.32 -20.32
C GLU A 306 -6.64 3.89 -21.76
N THR A 307 -5.45 3.29 -21.91
CA THR A 307 -4.86 2.95 -23.21
C THR A 307 -5.13 1.48 -23.59
N LYS A 308 -5.94 1.26 -24.63
CA LYS A 308 -6.34 -0.08 -25.13
C LYS A 308 -6.98 -0.98 -24.06
N VAL A 309 -7.88 -0.40 -23.27
CA VAL A 309 -8.61 -1.10 -22.19
C VAL A 309 -10.07 -1.38 -22.54
N ASP A 310 -10.52 -1.15 -23.77
CA ASP A 310 -11.84 -1.54 -24.30
C ASP A 310 -13.06 -1.20 -23.41
N GLY A 311 -12.99 -0.11 -22.64
CA GLY A 311 -14.06 0.32 -21.72
C GLY A 311 -14.04 -0.34 -20.34
N VAL A 312 -12.91 -0.95 -19.95
CA VAL A 312 -12.66 -1.56 -18.64
C VAL A 312 -11.37 -1.01 -17.96
N GLY A 313 -11.07 0.27 -18.22
CA GLY A 313 -9.98 1.02 -17.57
C GLY A 313 -10.26 1.39 -16.11
N ILE A 314 -9.32 2.09 -15.49
CA ILE A 314 -9.47 2.57 -14.10
C ILE A 314 -10.64 3.54 -13.98
N TYR A 315 -10.74 4.53 -14.86
CA TYR A 315 -11.81 5.54 -14.76
C TYR A 315 -13.16 5.01 -15.25
N ASP A 316 -13.18 4.03 -16.17
CA ASP A 316 -14.40 3.31 -16.55
C ASP A 316 -15.01 2.58 -15.33
N TRP A 317 -14.18 1.91 -14.52
CA TRP A 317 -14.64 1.18 -13.35
C TRP A 317 -15.01 2.07 -12.18
N MET A 318 -14.24 3.13 -11.88
CA MET A 318 -14.63 4.14 -10.89
C MET A 318 -16.04 4.67 -11.21
N LYS A 319 -16.24 5.13 -12.45
CA LYS A 319 -17.55 5.61 -12.93
C LYS A 319 -18.65 4.55 -12.82
N ALA A 320 -18.37 3.29 -13.15
CA ALA A 320 -19.36 2.21 -13.07
C ALA A 320 -19.76 1.88 -11.62
N LEU A 321 -18.82 1.97 -10.67
CA LEU A 321 -19.05 1.81 -9.24
C LEU A 321 -19.85 2.99 -8.67
N ASP A 322 -19.46 4.23 -9.01
CA ASP A 322 -20.09 5.46 -8.52
C ASP A 322 -21.53 5.65 -9.04
N GLN A 323 -21.80 5.19 -10.26
CA GLN A 323 -23.14 5.22 -10.86
C GLN A 323 -24.03 4.03 -10.42
N GLY A 324 -23.53 3.15 -9.54
CA GLY A 324 -24.25 1.96 -9.09
C GLY A 324 -24.49 0.91 -10.18
N GLY A 325 -23.76 0.99 -11.30
CA GLY A 325 -23.72 -0.04 -12.34
C GLY A 325 -23.00 -1.31 -11.87
N ARG A 326 -22.14 -1.16 -10.86
CA ARG A 326 -21.59 -2.22 -10.01
C ARG A 326 -21.81 -1.91 -8.54
N LEU A 327 -21.51 -2.88 -7.67
CA LEU A 327 -21.70 -2.73 -6.24
C LEU A 327 -20.39 -2.25 -5.61
N ARG A 328 -20.25 -0.97 -5.29
CA ARG A 328 -19.05 -0.41 -4.64
C ARG A 328 -18.92 -0.91 -3.19
N TYR A 329 -17.71 -1.27 -2.75
CA TYR A 329 -17.42 -1.48 -1.33
C TYR A 329 -17.37 -0.13 -0.63
N ILE A 330 -18.04 0.01 0.51
CA ILE A 330 -17.99 1.21 1.35
C ILE A 330 -17.81 0.72 2.78
N SER A 331 -16.70 1.06 3.44
CA SER A 331 -16.44 0.57 4.79
C SER A 331 -17.31 1.26 5.83
N ASP A 332 -17.59 0.57 6.92
CA ASP A 332 -18.21 1.16 8.11
C ASP A 332 -17.19 1.69 9.13
N GLY A 333 -15.88 1.43 8.92
CA GLY A 333 -14.79 1.87 9.77
C GLY A 333 -14.49 0.97 10.98
N ASP A 334 -15.15 -0.18 11.12
CA ASP A 334 -14.91 -1.14 12.21
C ASP A 334 -14.34 -2.45 11.66
N ALA A 335 -13.03 -2.66 11.84
CA ALA A 335 -12.35 -3.87 11.39
C ALA A 335 -12.92 -5.19 11.97
N ASN A 336 -13.73 -5.14 13.03
CA ASN A 336 -14.37 -6.31 13.64
C ASN A 336 -15.85 -6.50 13.21
N THR A 337 -16.37 -5.68 12.30
CA THR A 337 -17.76 -5.81 11.80
C THR A 337 -17.86 -5.69 10.29
N VAL A 338 -18.54 -6.65 9.66
CA VAL A 338 -18.94 -6.57 8.25
C VAL A 338 -20.35 -6.00 8.16
N THR A 339 -20.47 -4.72 7.80
CA THR A 339 -21.77 -4.03 7.67
C THR A 339 -22.31 -4.05 6.24
N VAL A 340 -23.56 -4.51 6.07
CA VAL A 340 -24.23 -4.57 4.76
C VAL A 340 -25.72 -4.21 4.80
N PRO A 341 -26.28 -3.65 3.71
CA PRO A 341 -27.72 -3.62 3.50
C PRO A 341 -28.31 -5.04 3.47
N GLU A 342 -29.45 -5.26 4.12
CA GLU A 342 -30.13 -6.57 4.24
C GLU A 342 -30.27 -7.30 2.89
N LYS A 343 -30.59 -6.57 1.82
CA LYS A 343 -30.68 -7.08 0.43
C LYS A 343 -29.39 -7.71 -0.13
N TYR A 344 -28.26 -7.55 0.54
CA TYR A 344 -26.97 -8.13 0.18
C TYR A 344 -26.46 -9.16 1.21
N ARG A 345 -27.19 -9.44 2.29
CA ARG A 345 -26.81 -10.46 3.29
C ARG A 345 -26.55 -11.83 2.67
N ASP A 346 -27.36 -12.21 1.67
CA ASP A 346 -27.24 -13.45 0.90
C ASP A 346 -25.97 -13.54 0.03
N LYS A 347 -25.22 -12.44 -0.17
CA LYS A 347 -23.91 -12.50 -0.85
C LYS A 347 -22.80 -12.98 0.08
N LEU A 348 -22.89 -12.63 1.36
CA LEU A 348 -21.84 -12.93 2.32
C LEU A 348 -21.77 -14.42 2.64
N LEU A 349 -20.66 -14.85 3.23
CA LEU A 349 -20.57 -16.11 3.96
C LEU A 349 -21.63 -16.18 5.09
N GLU A 350 -22.00 -17.39 5.52
CA GLU A 350 -22.95 -17.56 6.64
C GLU A 350 -22.33 -17.06 7.96
N GLU A 351 -21.08 -17.43 8.21
CA GLU A 351 -20.22 -16.95 9.30
C GLU A 351 -18.93 -16.39 8.68
N ILE A 352 -18.34 -15.39 9.32
CA ILE A 352 -17.05 -14.80 8.94
C ILE A 352 -16.15 -14.88 10.17
N GLU A 353 -14.96 -15.44 10.00
CA GLU A 353 -14.00 -15.65 11.10
C GLU A 353 -13.65 -14.32 11.76
N ASP A 354 -13.66 -14.30 13.09
CA ASP A 354 -13.37 -13.16 13.96
C ASP A 354 -14.13 -11.84 13.68
N LYS A 355 -15.27 -11.89 12.97
CA LYS A 355 -16.06 -10.69 12.63
C LYS A 355 -17.56 -10.84 12.92
N ASN A 356 -18.15 -9.74 13.42
CA ASN A 356 -19.60 -9.59 13.52
C ASN A 356 -20.21 -9.28 12.14
N ILE A 357 -21.48 -9.63 11.93
CA ILE A 357 -22.23 -9.22 10.72
C ILE A 357 -23.37 -8.28 11.14
N ARG A 358 -23.36 -7.06 10.60
CA ARG A 358 -24.34 -6.01 10.91
C ARG A 358 -25.20 -5.72 9.68
N ASN A 359 -26.47 -6.10 9.74
CA ASN A 359 -27.42 -5.83 8.66
C ASN A 359 -28.25 -4.58 8.97
N TYR A 360 -28.60 -3.82 7.93
CA TYR A 360 -29.54 -2.70 8.05
C TYR A 360 -30.44 -2.58 6.82
N THR A 361 -31.61 -1.97 7.01
CA THR A 361 -32.54 -1.65 5.92
C THR A 361 -32.32 -0.22 5.48
N LEU A 362 -32.21 0.01 4.16
CA LEU A 362 -32.24 1.37 3.58
C LEU A 362 -33.69 1.84 3.46
N ASP A 363 -33.96 3.08 3.88
CA ASP A 363 -35.29 3.72 3.81
C ASP A 363 -35.75 4.07 2.37
#